data_AF-A0A7S0UXM9-F1
#
_entry.id   AF-A0A7S0UXM9-F1
#
_cell.length_a   1.000
_cell.length_b   1.000
_cell.length_c   1.000
_cell.angle_alpha   90.00
_cell.angle_beta   90.00
_cell.angle_gamma   90.00
#
_symmetry.space_group_name_H-M   'P 1'
#
loop_
_entity.id
_entity.type
_entity.pdbx_description
1 polymer ?
#
loop_
_entity_poly.entity_id
_entity_poly.type
_entity_poly.pdbx_seq_one_letter_code
_entity_poly.pdbx_strand_id
1 'polypeptide(L)'
;MSSSEEEDTYTQQPRVKRFRFQKKADQIKQIDVDSFRRLAPVREKPSTPDGTFFADALLHWQELNSAEHFQEIVSSVHFLCQSLPQLLLHKKEIFNKLTAALTVDAVLSIEPTSDLLSVLARDLQDQFVSLLPEYFKCITLLMDSGGAHNPQILEPVFCGVSSVLMHLSQPLASALPSVLKMTARLRYYPVAHVRIFTCRAVAYLLRNAASKSALKAAVRVLFAEQAVRPEPIRSEGAGILIAESVLGVGGSLHSVAPKLLAMTLIQDVLSPSDLKAVGGGGSGGVSHAKKGLSNGVGGSNEKGESEKKALQVEDIRVRSHVIHRNVVHRILAHVRPEKAAPFWSALLAEVDSRLTALEDATSIQVDSSQDPEGAGNANDHDNYTVLVRSAARAVNLVNAAVSYYRGAKVAGAYEAVYGLLDRLLTRLSPAARGVEGERGERIRKREKPSAKENIREGEKALGKEDFALCPQSLSEEVLRLFKNIVINHHRHRGWSGGRGGDNSAYKRKDTRSRFSSSSSSSSS
;
A
#
# COMPACT_ATOMS: atom_id res chain seq x y z
N MET A 1 0.22 -76.78 13.94
CA MET A 1 0.02 -75.58 13.10
C MET A 1 -0.38 -74.46 14.05
N SER A 2 0.54 -73.54 14.33
CA SER A 2 0.35 -72.43 15.27
C SER A 2 -0.39 -71.31 14.54
N SER A 3 -1.59 -70.97 15.01
CA SER A 3 -2.38 -69.88 14.43
C SER A 3 -1.90 -68.58 15.06
N SER A 4 -1.32 -67.71 14.24
CA SER A 4 -0.81 -66.41 14.62
C SER A 4 -1.94 -65.50 15.09
N GLU A 5 -1.83 -65.01 16.33
CA GLU A 5 -2.58 -63.84 16.81
C GLU A 5 -2.00 -62.60 16.14
N GLU A 6 -2.69 -62.07 15.13
CA GLU A 6 -2.42 -60.73 14.61
C GLU A 6 -3.10 -59.72 15.53
N GLU A 7 -2.32 -59.13 16.45
CA GLU A 7 -2.71 -57.92 17.18
C GLU A 7 -2.81 -56.74 16.20
N ASP A 8 -4.04 -56.38 15.82
CA ASP A 8 -4.33 -55.14 15.11
C ASP A 8 -4.02 -53.93 16.00
N THR A 9 -2.80 -53.41 15.91
CA THR A 9 -2.44 -52.12 16.51
C THR A 9 -3.12 -50.98 15.76
N TYR A 10 -4.32 -50.57 16.21
CA TYR A 10 -4.96 -49.35 15.75
C TYR A 10 -4.14 -48.13 16.18
N THR A 11 -3.32 -47.59 15.27
CA THR A 11 -2.66 -46.28 15.45
C THR A 11 -3.74 -45.21 15.65
N GLN A 12 -3.97 -44.77 16.89
CA GLN A 12 -4.88 -43.68 17.19
C GLN A 12 -4.37 -42.41 16.50
N GLN A 13 -5.07 -41.96 15.45
CA GLN A 13 -4.75 -40.67 14.84
C GLN A 13 -4.87 -39.56 15.90
N PRO A 14 -3.90 -38.62 15.99
CA PRO A 14 -3.92 -37.61 17.02
C PRO A 14 -5.19 -36.78 16.91
N ARG A 15 -6.01 -36.77 17.98
CA ARG A 15 -7.27 -36.02 18.04
C ARG A 15 -7.02 -34.55 17.68
N VAL A 16 -7.43 -34.15 16.47
CA VAL A 16 -7.32 -32.77 16.01
C VAL A 16 -8.33 -31.92 16.79
N LYS A 17 -7.85 -31.12 17.74
CA LYS A 17 -8.69 -30.16 18.46
C LYS A 17 -9.36 -29.20 17.47
N ARG A 18 -10.70 -29.32 17.33
CA ARG A 18 -11.56 -28.51 16.45
C ARG A 18 -11.58 -27.04 16.86
N PHE A 19 -11.68 -26.77 18.16
CA PHE A 19 -11.67 -25.42 18.72
C PHE A 19 -10.32 -25.12 19.34
N ARG A 20 -9.75 -23.97 18.97
CA ARG A 20 -8.47 -23.48 19.49
C ARG A 20 -8.62 -22.02 19.83
N PHE A 21 -8.10 -21.63 20.97
CA PHE A 21 -8.00 -20.22 21.32
C PHE A 21 -7.15 -19.50 20.27
N GLN A 22 -7.68 -18.38 19.75
CA GLN A 22 -6.94 -17.49 18.86
C GLN A 22 -6.75 -16.15 19.57
N LYS A 23 -5.53 -15.63 19.56
CA LYS A 23 -5.26 -14.29 20.08
C LYS A 23 -5.93 -13.26 19.18
N LYS A 24 -6.38 -12.14 19.74
CA LYS A 24 -6.98 -11.02 18.96
C LYS A 24 -6.09 -10.59 17.78
N ALA A 25 -4.77 -10.52 17.99
CA ALA A 25 -3.82 -10.18 16.94
C ALA A 25 -3.80 -11.21 15.77
N ASP A 26 -4.02 -12.49 16.07
CA ASP A 26 -4.08 -13.54 15.04
C ASP A 26 -5.41 -13.53 14.30
N GLN A 27 -6.50 -13.17 14.98
CA GLN A 27 -7.80 -12.92 14.34
C GLN A 27 -7.71 -11.74 13.37
N ILE A 28 -7.14 -10.60 13.80
CA ILE A 28 -6.98 -9.41 12.94
C ILE A 28 -6.16 -9.71 11.68
N LYS A 29 -5.12 -10.56 11.80
CA LYS A 29 -4.32 -10.98 10.65
C LYS A 29 -5.08 -11.85 9.64
N GLN A 30 -6.12 -12.54 10.09
CA GLN A 30 -6.96 -13.41 9.25
C GLN A 30 -8.09 -12.65 8.55
N ILE A 31 -8.43 -11.43 9.02
CA ILE A 31 -9.46 -10.60 8.40
C ILE A 31 -9.09 -10.32 6.95
N ASP A 32 -9.97 -10.74 6.03
CA ASP A 32 -9.89 -10.40 4.62
C ASP A 32 -11.01 -9.43 4.26
N VAL A 33 -10.60 -8.19 4.00
CA VAL A 33 -11.49 -7.07 3.66
C VAL A 33 -11.91 -7.09 2.19
N ASP A 34 -11.24 -7.89 1.35
CA ASP A 34 -11.48 -7.95 -0.09
C ASP A 34 -12.85 -8.60 -0.39
N SER A 35 -13.92 -7.79 -0.35
CA SER A 35 -15.29 -8.21 -0.65
C SER A 35 -15.46 -8.72 -2.08
N PHE A 36 -14.57 -8.33 -3.01
CA PHE A 36 -14.59 -8.71 -4.42
C PHE A 36 -14.25 -10.18 -4.66
N ARG A 37 -13.58 -10.84 -3.70
CA ARG A 37 -13.19 -12.25 -3.77
C ARG A 37 -14.17 -13.18 -3.09
N ARG A 38 -15.26 -12.65 -2.53
CA ARG A 38 -16.29 -13.48 -1.89
C ARG A 38 -17.06 -14.23 -2.98
N LEU A 39 -17.13 -15.55 -2.83
CA LEU A 39 -17.78 -16.46 -3.77
C LEU A 39 -19.31 -16.45 -3.69
N ALA A 40 -19.90 -15.54 -2.90
CA ALA A 40 -21.34 -15.47 -2.73
C ALA A 40 -21.98 -14.93 -4.02
N PRO A 41 -23.00 -15.61 -4.58
CA PRO A 41 -23.68 -15.12 -5.77
C PRO A 41 -24.33 -13.77 -5.47
N VAL A 42 -23.92 -12.74 -6.20
CA VAL A 42 -24.56 -11.42 -6.15
C VAL A 42 -25.87 -11.50 -6.92
N ARG A 43 -27.00 -11.41 -6.24
CA ARG A 43 -28.33 -11.38 -6.88
C ARG A 43 -28.42 -10.19 -7.84
N GLU A 44 -28.86 -10.39 -9.07
CA GLU A 44 -28.99 -9.31 -10.06
C GLU A 44 -30.19 -8.40 -9.82
N LYS A 45 -31.29 -8.95 -9.25
CA LYS A 45 -32.53 -8.25 -8.97
C LYS A 45 -32.98 -8.49 -7.52
N PRO A 46 -33.76 -7.57 -6.91
CA PRO A 46 -34.43 -7.82 -5.64
C PRO A 46 -35.37 -9.02 -5.72
N SER A 47 -35.74 -9.58 -4.56
CA SER A 47 -36.64 -10.72 -4.46
C SER A 47 -38.04 -10.42 -4.97
N THR A 48 -38.51 -9.18 -4.88
CA THR A 48 -39.79 -8.72 -5.44
C THR A 48 -39.58 -7.69 -6.55
N PRO A 49 -40.46 -7.62 -7.57
CA PRO A 49 -40.29 -6.71 -8.71
C PRO A 49 -40.22 -5.23 -8.33
N ASP A 50 -41.00 -4.81 -7.34
CA ASP A 50 -41.05 -3.44 -6.82
C ASP A 50 -40.24 -3.26 -5.51
N GLY A 51 -39.50 -4.31 -5.12
CA GLY A 51 -38.70 -4.34 -3.90
C GLY A 51 -37.36 -3.65 -4.03
N THR A 52 -36.63 -3.63 -2.92
CA THR A 52 -35.26 -3.09 -2.84
C THR A 52 -34.34 -4.17 -2.28
N PHE A 53 -33.05 -4.11 -2.63
CA PHE A 53 -32.08 -5.01 -1.99
C PHE A 53 -32.02 -4.73 -0.48
N PHE A 54 -32.20 -3.47 -0.08
CA PHE A 54 -32.22 -3.05 1.32
C PHE A 54 -33.35 -3.72 2.10
N ALA A 55 -34.56 -3.77 1.57
CA ALA A 55 -35.68 -4.44 2.23
C ALA A 55 -35.43 -5.96 2.39
N ASP A 56 -34.90 -6.61 1.35
CA ASP A 56 -34.53 -8.03 1.41
C ASP A 56 -33.47 -8.30 2.49
N ALA A 57 -32.44 -7.44 2.55
CA ALA A 57 -31.39 -7.55 3.56
C ALA A 57 -31.92 -7.26 4.97
N LEU A 58 -32.84 -6.31 5.13
CA LEU A 58 -33.45 -6.00 6.42
C LEU A 58 -34.24 -7.19 6.96
N LEU A 59 -35.06 -7.82 6.10
CA LEU A 59 -35.80 -9.04 6.46
C LEU A 59 -34.86 -10.19 6.82
N HIS A 60 -33.82 -10.41 6.02
CA HIS A 60 -32.82 -11.44 6.28
C HIS A 60 -32.15 -11.27 7.66
N TRP A 61 -31.74 -10.05 7.99
CA TRP A 61 -31.10 -9.77 9.27
C TRP A 61 -32.09 -9.77 10.44
N GLN A 62 -33.36 -9.44 10.20
CA GLN A 62 -34.43 -9.56 11.19
C GLN A 62 -34.65 -11.02 11.63
N GLU A 63 -34.49 -11.97 10.71
CA GLU A 63 -34.55 -13.41 11.01
C GLU A 63 -33.31 -13.91 11.78
N LEU A 64 -32.14 -13.33 11.51
CA LEU A 64 -30.85 -13.78 12.06
C LEU A 64 -30.43 -13.09 13.36
N ASN A 65 -30.86 -11.85 13.59
CA ASN A 65 -30.32 -10.99 14.65
C ASN A 65 -31.43 -10.43 15.55
N SER A 66 -31.31 -10.71 16.85
CA SER A 66 -32.26 -10.25 17.88
C SER A 66 -31.62 -9.26 18.87
N ALA A 67 -30.48 -8.65 18.54
CA ALA A 67 -29.83 -7.68 19.41
C ALA A 67 -30.66 -6.39 19.53
N GLU A 68 -30.68 -5.79 20.72
CA GLU A 68 -31.49 -4.62 21.07
C GLU A 68 -31.30 -3.45 20.09
N HIS A 69 -30.04 -3.01 19.88
CA HIS A 69 -29.73 -1.92 18.96
C HIS A 69 -30.16 -2.21 17.52
N PHE A 70 -30.15 -3.47 17.09
CA PHE A 70 -30.61 -3.83 15.75
C PHE A 70 -32.15 -3.78 15.65
N GLN A 71 -32.86 -4.22 16.69
CA GLN A 71 -34.32 -4.11 16.75
C GLN A 71 -34.78 -2.63 16.74
N GLU A 72 -34.03 -1.73 17.39
CA GLU A 72 -34.26 -0.29 17.31
C GLU A 72 -34.14 0.24 15.87
N ILE A 73 -33.12 -0.20 15.12
CA ILE A 73 -32.97 0.13 13.69
C ILE A 73 -34.19 -0.38 12.92
N VAL A 74 -34.53 -1.66 13.04
CA VAL A 74 -35.66 -2.27 12.31
C VAL A 74 -36.95 -1.50 12.57
N SER A 75 -37.28 -1.23 13.84
CA SER A 75 -38.50 -0.51 14.22
C SER A 75 -38.59 0.90 13.61
N SER A 76 -37.44 1.55 13.39
CA SER A 76 -37.38 2.91 12.88
C SER A 76 -37.30 3.00 11.36
N VAL A 77 -36.71 2.00 10.68
CA VAL A 77 -36.50 2.04 9.22
C VAL A 77 -37.48 1.20 8.42
N HIS A 78 -38.15 0.20 9.03
CA HIS A 78 -38.99 -0.77 8.32
C HIS A 78 -40.05 -0.10 7.43
N PHE A 79 -40.72 0.95 7.90
CA PHE A 79 -41.75 1.64 7.10
C PHE A 79 -41.20 2.62 6.06
N LEU A 80 -39.90 2.92 6.11
CA LEU A 80 -39.24 3.90 5.23
C LEU A 80 -38.60 3.26 3.99
N CYS A 81 -38.51 1.93 3.93
CA CYS A 81 -37.73 1.22 2.92
C CYS A 81 -38.53 0.18 2.10
N GLN A 82 -39.86 0.22 2.13
CA GLN A 82 -40.72 -0.78 1.46
C GLN A 82 -40.63 -0.70 -0.08
N SER A 83 -40.22 0.44 -0.62
CA SER A 83 -40.05 0.66 -2.06
C SER A 83 -38.86 1.60 -2.35
N LEU A 84 -38.32 1.52 -3.57
CA LEU A 84 -37.20 2.38 -3.98
C LEU A 84 -37.51 3.90 -3.89
N PRO A 85 -38.70 4.40 -4.28
CA PRO A 85 -39.03 5.81 -4.12
C PRO A 85 -39.02 6.27 -2.66
N GLN A 86 -39.51 5.44 -1.73
CA GLN A 86 -39.44 5.74 -0.29
C GLN A 86 -38.00 5.76 0.21
N LEU A 87 -37.20 4.78 -0.23
CA LEU A 87 -35.78 4.72 0.13
C LEU A 87 -35.03 5.99 -0.33
N LEU A 88 -35.33 6.49 -1.52
CA LEU A 88 -34.76 7.73 -2.06
C LEU A 88 -35.22 8.98 -1.29
N LEU A 89 -36.50 9.03 -0.90
CA LEU A 89 -37.08 10.13 -0.12
C LEU A 89 -36.47 10.20 1.29
N HIS A 90 -36.36 9.06 1.97
CA HIS A 90 -35.91 8.94 3.36
C HIS A 90 -34.41 8.60 3.50
N LYS A 91 -33.62 8.66 2.41
CA LYS A 91 -32.21 8.24 2.39
C LYS A 91 -31.35 8.81 3.53
N LYS A 92 -31.54 10.09 3.88
CA LYS A 92 -30.80 10.75 4.96
C LYS A 92 -31.22 10.24 6.34
N GLU A 93 -32.52 10.05 6.53
CA GLU A 93 -33.07 9.56 7.80
C GLU A 93 -32.59 8.14 8.08
N ILE A 94 -32.73 7.25 7.09
CA ILE A 94 -32.26 5.86 7.18
C ILE A 94 -30.74 5.82 7.43
N PHE A 95 -29.97 6.60 6.66
CA PHE A 95 -28.52 6.67 6.82
C PHE A 95 -28.11 7.16 8.22
N ASN A 96 -28.77 8.18 8.76
CA ASN A 96 -28.49 8.71 10.09
C ASN A 96 -28.82 7.68 11.18
N LYS A 97 -29.91 6.93 11.05
CA LYS A 97 -30.27 5.86 11.99
C LYS A 97 -29.24 4.73 11.99
N LEU A 98 -28.84 4.27 10.80
CA LEU A 98 -27.81 3.22 10.67
C LEU A 98 -26.45 3.67 11.21
N THR A 99 -26.01 4.88 10.86
CA THR A 99 -24.70 5.38 11.32
C THR A 99 -24.67 5.72 12.80
N ALA A 100 -25.80 6.12 13.41
CA ALA A 100 -25.90 6.31 14.85
C ALA A 100 -25.74 5.01 15.64
N ALA A 101 -26.12 3.86 15.06
CA ALA A 101 -25.97 2.55 15.67
C ALA A 101 -24.55 1.95 15.52
N LEU A 102 -23.65 2.59 14.76
CA LEU A 102 -22.24 2.20 14.66
C LEU A 102 -21.46 2.64 15.89
N THR A 103 -21.73 2.00 17.03
CA THR A 103 -21.07 2.25 18.32
C THR A 103 -20.35 1.00 18.81
N VAL A 104 -19.38 1.19 19.72
CA VAL A 104 -18.64 0.08 20.36
C VAL A 104 -19.53 -0.74 21.30
N ASP A 105 -20.61 -0.17 21.82
CA ASP A 105 -21.56 -0.87 22.69
C ASP A 105 -22.46 -1.82 21.88
N ALA A 106 -22.71 -1.49 20.61
CA ALA A 106 -23.59 -2.25 19.73
C ALA A 106 -22.90 -3.38 18.94
N VAL A 107 -21.86 -4.03 19.49
CA VAL A 107 -21.03 -5.03 18.77
C VAL A 107 -21.86 -6.09 18.03
N LEU A 108 -22.92 -6.60 18.67
CA LEU A 108 -23.79 -7.64 18.10
C LEU A 108 -24.64 -7.15 16.91
N SER A 109 -24.79 -5.84 16.76
CA SER A 109 -25.55 -5.19 15.69
C SER A 109 -24.66 -4.57 14.62
N ILE A 110 -23.33 -4.55 14.79
CA ILE A 110 -22.41 -3.93 13.82
C ILE A 110 -22.41 -4.65 12.48
N GLU A 111 -22.44 -5.98 12.49
CA GLU A 111 -22.47 -6.78 11.27
C GLU A 111 -23.71 -6.48 10.40
N PRO A 112 -24.95 -6.63 10.92
CA PRO A 112 -26.13 -6.29 10.13
C PRO A 112 -26.16 -4.81 9.74
N THR A 113 -25.74 -3.90 10.62
CA THR A 113 -25.73 -2.46 10.31
C THR A 113 -24.75 -2.12 9.19
N SER A 114 -23.57 -2.73 9.19
CA SER A 114 -22.54 -2.52 8.16
C SER A 114 -22.98 -3.09 6.81
N ASP A 115 -23.64 -4.26 6.82
CA ASP A 115 -24.18 -4.87 5.62
C ASP A 115 -25.34 -4.04 5.03
N LEU A 116 -26.30 -3.60 5.87
CA LEU A 116 -27.39 -2.71 5.47
C LEU A 116 -26.89 -1.40 4.86
N LEU A 117 -25.83 -0.79 5.41
CA LEU A 117 -25.21 0.40 4.82
C LEU A 117 -24.59 0.11 3.44
N SER A 118 -24.03 -1.09 3.25
CA SER A 118 -23.48 -1.50 1.96
C SER A 118 -24.56 -1.74 0.91
N VAL A 119 -25.67 -2.35 1.30
CA VAL A 119 -26.82 -2.59 0.43
C VAL A 119 -27.57 -1.28 0.14
N LEU A 120 -27.66 -0.37 1.11
CA LEU A 120 -28.18 0.98 0.90
C LEU A 120 -27.37 1.73 -0.17
N ALA A 121 -26.04 1.62 -0.15
CA ALA A 121 -25.18 2.19 -1.18
C ALA A 121 -25.41 1.54 -2.56
N ARG A 122 -25.74 0.24 -2.59
CA ARG A 122 -26.09 -0.48 -3.82
C ARG A 122 -27.39 0.01 -4.45
N ASP A 123 -28.44 0.21 -3.65
CA ASP A 123 -29.73 0.72 -4.13
C ASP A 123 -29.65 2.20 -4.53
N LEU A 124 -28.97 3.03 -3.73
CA LEU A 124 -28.93 4.48 -3.93
C LEU A 124 -27.90 4.96 -4.98
N GLN A 125 -26.84 4.19 -5.22
CA GLN A 125 -25.76 4.50 -6.16
C GLN A 125 -25.26 5.97 -6.03
N ASP A 126 -25.40 6.78 -7.08
CA ASP A 126 -24.98 8.18 -7.13
C ASP A 126 -25.51 9.02 -5.97
N GLN A 127 -26.73 8.72 -5.49
CA GLN A 127 -27.34 9.46 -4.38
C GLN A 127 -26.59 9.23 -3.06
N PHE A 128 -25.92 8.08 -2.90
CA PHE A 128 -25.10 7.76 -1.73
C PHE A 128 -23.75 8.51 -1.73
N VAL A 129 -23.24 8.94 -2.90
CA VAL A 129 -21.94 9.63 -2.99
C VAL A 129 -21.90 10.89 -2.11
N SER A 130 -23.03 11.58 -1.97
CA SER A 130 -23.17 12.75 -1.10
C SER A 130 -23.07 12.42 0.41
N LEU A 131 -23.34 11.18 0.81
CA LEU A 131 -23.32 10.70 2.20
C LEU A 131 -21.97 10.11 2.61
N LEU A 132 -21.09 9.78 1.65
CA LEU A 132 -19.76 9.23 1.91
C LEU A 132 -18.88 10.06 2.88
N PRO A 133 -18.87 11.42 2.88
CA PRO A 133 -18.03 12.16 3.82
C PRO A 133 -18.46 11.89 5.27
N GLU A 134 -19.76 11.81 5.51
CA GLU A 134 -20.33 11.53 6.82
C GLU A 134 -20.11 10.06 7.20
N TYR A 135 -20.26 9.14 6.25
CA TYR A 135 -20.01 7.71 6.47
C TYR A 135 -18.58 7.45 6.97
N PHE A 136 -17.57 7.99 6.27
CA PHE A 136 -16.17 7.85 6.70
C PHE A 136 -15.87 8.57 8.01
N LYS A 137 -16.55 9.68 8.30
CA LYS A 137 -16.45 10.36 9.59
C LYS A 137 -16.97 9.47 10.72
N CYS A 138 -18.15 8.84 10.56
CA CYS A 138 -18.70 7.93 11.56
C CYS A 138 -17.79 6.72 11.80
N ILE A 139 -17.23 6.13 10.74
CA ILE A 139 -16.25 5.03 10.90
C ILE A 139 -15.01 5.50 11.65
N THR A 140 -14.50 6.70 11.35
CA THR A 140 -13.35 7.25 12.08
C THR A 140 -13.67 7.39 13.57
N LEU A 141 -14.85 7.92 13.91
CA LEU A 141 -15.31 8.04 15.30
C LEU A 141 -15.46 6.67 16.00
N LEU A 142 -15.97 5.66 15.30
CA LEU A 142 -16.05 4.29 15.82
C LEU A 142 -14.66 3.69 16.07
N MET A 143 -13.68 3.99 15.22
CA MET A 143 -12.29 3.56 15.45
C MET A 143 -11.70 4.26 16.68
N ASP A 144 -11.94 5.57 16.81
CA ASP A 144 -11.45 6.40 17.93
C ASP A 144 -12.08 6.02 19.27
N SER A 145 -13.33 5.54 19.29
CA SER A 145 -14.02 5.07 20.50
C SER A 145 -13.60 3.67 20.97
N GLY A 146 -12.62 3.04 20.32
CA GLY A 146 -12.07 1.75 20.72
C GLY A 146 -12.34 0.61 19.73
N GLY A 147 -13.13 0.85 18.68
CA GLY A 147 -13.43 -0.14 17.64
C GLY A 147 -12.17 -0.64 16.91
N ALA A 148 -11.11 0.18 16.86
CA ALA A 148 -9.84 -0.18 16.23
C ALA A 148 -9.15 -1.42 16.86
N HIS A 149 -9.55 -1.87 18.05
CA HIS A 149 -8.93 -3.00 18.75
C HIS A 149 -9.84 -4.23 18.87
N ASN A 150 -11.06 -4.16 18.33
CA ASN A 150 -12.02 -5.25 18.40
C ASN A 150 -12.21 -5.92 17.01
N PRO A 151 -11.75 -7.18 16.83
CA PRO A 151 -11.90 -7.90 15.56
C PRO A 151 -13.36 -8.03 15.09
N GLN A 152 -14.30 -8.21 16.02
CA GLN A 152 -15.74 -8.32 15.71
C GLN A 152 -16.33 -7.02 15.18
N ILE A 153 -15.66 -5.88 15.40
CA ILE A 153 -16.04 -4.58 14.83
C ILE A 153 -15.29 -4.35 13.52
N LEU A 154 -13.97 -4.59 13.53
CA LEU A 154 -13.10 -4.35 12.38
C LEU A 154 -13.55 -5.13 11.14
N GLU A 155 -13.81 -6.42 11.27
CA GLU A 155 -14.13 -7.26 10.12
C GLU A 155 -15.41 -6.80 9.42
N PRO A 156 -16.59 -6.69 10.09
CA PRO A 156 -17.80 -6.28 9.40
C PRO A 156 -17.74 -4.85 8.89
N VAL A 157 -17.16 -3.90 9.66
CA VAL A 157 -17.07 -2.50 9.24
C VAL A 157 -16.23 -2.36 7.98
N PHE A 158 -15.03 -2.93 7.94
CA PHE A 158 -14.17 -2.78 6.77
C PHE A 158 -14.65 -3.60 5.58
N CYS A 159 -15.29 -4.75 5.81
CA CYS A 159 -15.98 -5.46 4.73
C CYS A 159 -17.14 -4.62 4.17
N GLY A 160 -17.92 -3.96 5.03
CA GLY A 160 -18.94 -2.99 4.63
C GLY A 160 -18.37 -1.83 3.83
N VAL A 161 -17.26 -1.23 4.27
CA VAL A 161 -16.55 -0.16 3.52
C VAL A 161 -16.12 -0.65 2.14
N SER A 162 -15.54 -1.85 2.05
CA SER A 162 -15.14 -2.44 0.78
C SER A 162 -16.35 -2.63 -0.14
N SER A 163 -17.47 -3.15 0.37
CA SER A 163 -18.72 -3.31 -0.38
C SER A 163 -19.34 -1.96 -0.80
N VAL A 164 -19.33 -0.94 0.05
CA VAL A 164 -19.79 0.41 -0.32
C VAL A 164 -18.95 0.95 -1.48
N LEU A 165 -17.62 0.88 -1.39
CA LEU A 165 -16.73 1.36 -2.46
C LEU A 165 -16.83 0.48 -3.73
N MET A 166 -17.16 -0.80 -3.58
CA MET A 166 -17.49 -1.69 -4.69
C MET A 166 -18.69 -1.19 -5.46
N HIS A 167 -19.83 -1.02 -4.77
CA HIS A 167 -21.09 -0.64 -5.38
C HIS A 167 -21.02 0.75 -6.01
N LEU A 168 -20.20 1.63 -5.44
CA LEU A 168 -20.00 3.00 -5.94
C LEU A 168 -18.80 3.12 -6.89
N SER A 169 -18.20 2.03 -7.36
CA SER A 169 -16.98 2.16 -8.16
C SER A 169 -17.20 2.89 -9.47
N GLN A 170 -18.35 2.71 -10.11
CA GLN A 170 -18.69 3.40 -11.36
C GLN A 170 -18.77 4.93 -11.16
N PRO A 171 -19.58 5.48 -10.23
CA PRO A 171 -19.61 6.92 -10.01
C PRO A 171 -18.31 7.50 -9.45
N LEU A 172 -17.54 6.72 -8.69
CA LEU A 172 -16.29 7.19 -8.10
C LEU A 172 -15.08 7.07 -9.03
N ALA A 173 -15.20 6.33 -10.14
CA ALA A 173 -14.08 6.04 -11.06
C ALA A 173 -13.44 7.29 -11.67
N SER A 174 -14.21 8.37 -11.84
CA SER A 174 -13.73 9.67 -12.34
C SER A 174 -13.30 10.64 -11.23
N ALA A 175 -13.80 10.43 -10.01
CA ALA A 175 -13.65 11.34 -8.86
C ALA A 175 -12.65 10.84 -7.79
N LEU A 176 -11.65 10.04 -8.19
CA LEU A 176 -10.66 9.44 -7.28
C LEU A 176 -10.00 10.44 -6.31
N PRO A 177 -9.55 11.65 -6.74
CA PRO A 177 -9.02 12.67 -5.83
C PRO A 177 -9.93 13.01 -4.64
N SER A 178 -11.25 13.07 -4.88
CA SER A 178 -12.24 13.36 -3.84
C SER A 178 -12.29 12.24 -2.81
N VAL A 179 -12.35 10.98 -3.28
CA VAL A 179 -12.38 9.80 -2.39
C VAL A 179 -11.11 9.70 -1.56
N LEU A 180 -9.94 10.00 -2.14
CA LEU A 180 -8.68 10.03 -1.41
C LEU A 180 -8.71 11.04 -0.26
N LYS A 181 -9.28 12.23 -0.49
CA LYS A 181 -9.45 13.26 0.53
C LYS A 181 -10.39 12.78 1.65
N MET A 182 -11.50 12.14 1.30
CA MET A 182 -12.52 11.66 2.26
C MET A 182 -11.99 10.52 3.14
N THR A 183 -11.17 9.65 2.57
CA THR A 183 -10.58 8.49 3.26
C THR A 183 -9.28 8.81 3.99
N ALA A 184 -8.72 10.01 3.85
CA ALA A 184 -7.39 10.36 4.36
C ALA A 184 -7.21 10.08 5.86
N ARG A 185 -8.23 10.33 6.70
CA ARG A 185 -8.16 10.06 8.16
C ARG A 185 -7.96 8.57 8.47
N LEU A 186 -8.65 7.70 7.74
CA LEU A 186 -8.56 6.25 7.92
C LEU A 186 -7.31 5.67 7.25
N ARG A 187 -6.91 6.20 6.09
CA ARG A 187 -5.67 5.79 5.39
C ARG A 187 -4.40 6.11 6.19
N TYR A 188 -4.44 7.20 6.96
CA TYR A 188 -3.34 7.65 7.81
C TYR A 188 -3.64 7.46 9.31
N TYR A 189 -4.50 6.51 9.63
CA TYR A 189 -4.86 6.20 11.01
C TYR A 189 -3.65 5.67 11.80
N PRO A 190 -3.51 5.94 13.11
CA PRO A 190 -2.35 5.50 13.90
C PRO A 190 -2.18 3.96 13.94
N VAL A 191 -3.28 3.23 13.91
CA VAL A 191 -3.30 1.76 13.99
C VAL A 191 -3.08 1.12 12.62
N ALA A 192 -2.08 0.24 12.51
CA ALA A 192 -1.60 -0.29 11.24
C ALA A 192 -2.63 -1.11 10.45
N HIS A 193 -3.39 -2.00 11.10
CA HIS A 193 -4.39 -2.80 10.40
C HIS A 193 -5.56 -1.97 9.87
N VAL A 194 -5.96 -0.90 10.57
CA VAL A 194 -6.96 0.07 10.07
C VAL A 194 -6.48 0.70 8.76
N ARG A 195 -5.20 1.12 8.70
CA ARG A 195 -4.61 1.63 7.44
C ARG A 195 -4.66 0.58 6.34
N ILE A 196 -4.20 -0.64 6.62
CA ILE A 196 -4.16 -1.73 5.64
C ILE A 196 -5.56 -2.04 5.09
N PHE A 197 -6.55 -2.17 5.97
CA PHE A 197 -7.94 -2.44 5.60
C PHE A 197 -8.53 -1.31 4.75
N THR A 198 -8.33 -0.06 5.15
CA THR A 198 -8.78 1.10 4.38
C THR A 198 -8.12 1.15 3.00
N CYS A 199 -6.80 0.98 2.96
CA CYS A 199 -6.04 0.99 1.71
C CYS A 199 -6.47 -0.14 0.77
N ARG A 200 -6.77 -1.34 1.29
CA ARG A 200 -7.31 -2.45 0.50
C ARG A 200 -8.68 -2.14 -0.10
N ALA A 201 -9.58 -1.57 0.69
CA ALA A 201 -10.90 -1.19 0.21
C ALA A 201 -10.80 -0.09 -0.89
N VAL A 202 -9.98 0.93 -0.67
CA VAL A 202 -9.77 2.02 -1.65
C VAL A 202 -8.99 1.55 -2.89
N ALA A 203 -8.12 0.54 -2.75
CA ALA A 203 -7.32 0.02 -3.85
C ALA A 203 -8.17 -0.49 -5.02
N TYR A 204 -9.39 -0.97 -4.75
CA TYR A 204 -10.34 -1.37 -5.77
C TYR A 204 -10.72 -0.22 -6.71
N LEU A 205 -10.95 0.98 -6.17
CA LEU A 205 -11.28 2.16 -6.97
C LEU A 205 -10.14 2.55 -7.90
N LEU A 206 -8.90 2.41 -7.45
CA LEU A 206 -7.72 2.66 -8.29
C LEU A 206 -7.59 1.61 -9.41
N ARG A 207 -7.99 0.36 -9.16
CA ARG A 207 -8.04 -0.69 -10.20
C ARG A 207 -9.12 -0.39 -11.26
N ASN A 208 -10.22 0.25 -10.84
CA ASN A 208 -11.36 0.58 -11.70
C ASN A 208 -11.42 2.06 -12.12
N ALA A 209 -10.27 2.74 -12.15
CA ALA A 209 -10.21 4.14 -12.57
C ALA A 209 -10.77 4.33 -13.99
N ALA A 210 -11.62 5.34 -14.19
CA ALA A 210 -12.31 5.58 -15.46
C ALA A 210 -11.34 5.89 -16.62
N SER A 211 -10.19 6.50 -16.30
CA SER A 211 -9.22 6.92 -17.30
C SER A 211 -7.78 6.89 -16.78
N LYS A 212 -6.82 6.94 -17.71
CA LYS A 212 -5.39 7.12 -17.39
C LYS A 212 -5.14 8.43 -16.63
N SER A 213 -5.85 9.50 -16.97
CA SER A 213 -5.71 10.81 -16.32
C SER A 213 -6.25 10.81 -14.90
N ALA A 214 -7.40 10.18 -14.64
CA ALA A 214 -7.96 10.03 -13.30
C ALA A 214 -7.01 9.25 -12.38
N LEU A 215 -6.44 8.14 -12.87
CA LEU A 215 -5.45 7.38 -12.12
C LEU A 215 -4.18 8.20 -11.84
N LYS A 216 -3.66 8.93 -12.83
CA LYS A 216 -2.49 9.82 -12.65
C LYS A 216 -2.79 10.92 -11.63
N ALA A 217 -3.98 11.52 -11.66
CA ALA A 217 -4.40 12.53 -10.70
C ALA A 217 -4.47 11.96 -9.27
N ALA A 218 -4.99 10.75 -9.10
CA ALA A 218 -5.00 10.05 -7.82
C ALA A 218 -3.58 9.83 -7.26
N VAL A 219 -2.65 9.35 -8.10
CA VAL A 219 -1.24 9.19 -7.71
C VAL A 219 -0.64 10.54 -7.30
N ARG A 220 -0.84 11.61 -8.09
CA ARG A 220 -0.35 12.96 -7.73
C ARG A 220 -0.91 13.43 -6.38
N VAL A 221 -2.19 13.20 -6.09
CA VAL A 221 -2.77 13.55 -4.79
C VAL A 221 -2.09 12.81 -3.65
N LEU A 222 -1.83 11.51 -3.78
CA LEU A 222 -1.14 10.73 -2.74
C LEU A 222 0.25 11.28 -2.43
N PHE A 223 1.03 11.55 -3.47
CA PHE A 223 2.36 12.13 -3.33
C PHE A 223 2.28 13.55 -2.77
N ALA A 224 1.30 14.36 -3.18
CA ALA A 224 1.14 15.72 -2.69
C ALA A 224 0.72 15.75 -1.21
N GLU A 225 -0.14 14.85 -0.76
CA GLU A 225 -0.54 14.73 0.65
C GLU A 225 0.65 14.43 1.58
N GLN A 226 1.60 13.63 1.11
CA GLN A 226 2.84 13.33 1.82
C GLN A 226 3.87 14.46 1.66
N ALA A 227 3.98 15.06 0.48
CA ALA A 227 4.88 16.18 0.25
C ALA A 227 4.49 17.42 1.08
N VAL A 228 3.20 17.68 1.31
CA VAL A 228 2.73 18.77 2.17
C VAL A 228 2.91 18.44 3.65
N ARG A 229 2.71 17.18 4.05
CA ARG A 229 2.87 16.70 5.44
C ARG A 229 3.72 15.43 5.45
N PRO A 230 5.06 15.55 5.57
CA PRO A 230 5.97 14.42 5.43
C PRO A 230 6.05 13.58 6.71
N GLU A 231 4.94 12.94 7.06
CA GLU A 231 4.83 12.04 8.23
C GLU A 231 5.08 10.59 7.81
N PRO A 232 5.79 9.76 8.61
CA PRO A 232 6.04 8.35 8.29
C PRO A 232 4.74 7.56 8.00
N ILE A 233 3.68 7.84 8.78
CA ILE A 233 2.36 7.21 8.63
C ILE A 233 1.75 7.53 7.25
N ARG A 234 1.98 8.74 6.72
CA ARG A 234 1.51 9.14 5.39
C ARG A 234 2.28 8.45 4.28
N SER A 235 3.60 8.40 4.41
CA SER A 235 4.46 7.67 3.47
C SER A 235 4.10 6.17 3.43
N GLU A 236 3.80 5.57 4.59
CA GLU A 236 3.41 4.18 4.70
C GLU A 236 2.01 3.95 4.09
N GLY A 237 1.00 4.75 4.48
CA GLY A 237 -0.36 4.62 3.96
C GLY A 237 -0.47 4.81 2.45
N ALA A 238 0.27 5.77 1.88
CA ALA A 238 0.37 5.96 0.43
C ALA A 238 1.03 4.75 -0.25
N GLY A 239 2.13 4.24 0.32
CA GLY A 239 2.82 3.05 -0.19
C GLY A 239 1.95 1.78 -0.13
N ILE A 240 1.21 1.56 0.97
CA ILE A 240 0.28 0.44 1.11
C ILE A 240 -0.82 0.54 0.06
N LEU A 241 -1.45 1.71 -0.12
CA LEU A 241 -2.53 1.86 -1.10
C LEU A 241 -2.06 1.53 -2.52
N ILE A 242 -0.93 2.10 -2.96
CA ILE A 242 -0.37 1.83 -4.29
C ILE A 242 -0.03 0.35 -4.43
N ALA A 243 0.61 -0.25 -3.42
CA ALA A 243 0.98 -1.66 -3.45
C ALA A 243 -0.26 -2.57 -3.53
N GLU A 244 -1.26 -2.38 -2.66
CA GLU A 244 -2.48 -3.17 -2.67
C GLU A 244 -3.24 -3.00 -4.02
N SER A 245 -3.19 -1.83 -4.67
CA SER A 245 -3.76 -1.65 -6.02
C SER A 245 -3.09 -2.48 -7.11
N VAL A 246 -1.78 -2.72 -7.03
CA VAL A 246 -1.03 -3.50 -8.04
C VAL A 246 -0.95 -4.99 -7.74
N LEU A 247 -1.21 -5.40 -6.49
CA LEU A 247 -1.16 -6.80 -6.09
C LEU A 247 -2.39 -7.59 -6.58
N GLY A 248 -2.13 -8.77 -7.15
CA GLY A 248 -3.13 -9.71 -7.64
C GLY A 248 -3.31 -10.95 -6.74
N VAL A 249 -3.96 -11.98 -7.28
CA VAL A 249 -4.24 -13.24 -6.58
C VAL A 249 -3.05 -14.19 -6.68
N GLY A 250 -2.83 -15.01 -5.64
CA GLY A 250 -1.81 -16.06 -5.68
C GLY A 250 -0.36 -15.55 -5.84
N GLY A 251 -0.08 -14.31 -5.42
CA GLY A 251 1.22 -13.67 -5.55
C GLY A 251 1.56 -13.21 -6.98
N SER A 252 0.56 -12.99 -7.83
CA SER A 252 0.72 -12.28 -9.10
C SER A 252 0.57 -10.77 -8.92
N LEU A 253 0.89 -10.02 -9.98
CA LEU A 253 0.45 -8.64 -10.14
C LEU A 253 -0.93 -8.59 -10.83
N HIS A 254 -1.69 -7.53 -10.58
CA HIS A 254 -2.95 -7.22 -11.25
C HIS A 254 -2.70 -6.65 -12.66
N SER A 255 -3.70 -6.72 -13.56
CA SER A 255 -3.58 -6.21 -14.93
C SER A 255 -3.29 -4.70 -15.01
N VAL A 256 -3.71 -3.94 -13.99
CA VAL A 256 -3.45 -2.50 -13.86
C VAL A 256 -2.01 -2.20 -13.45
N ALA A 257 -1.27 -3.18 -12.91
CA ALA A 257 0.05 -2.98 -12.34
C ALA A 257 1.05 -2.29 -13.28
N PRO A 258 1.24 -2.71 -14.56
CA PRO A 258 2.23 -2.05 -15.43
C PRO A 258 1.95 -0.56 -15.59
N LYS A 259 0.68 -0.19 -15.78
CA LYS A 259 0.23 1.19 -15.95
C LYS A 259 0.41 2.02 -14.67
N LEU A 260 0.06 1.46 -13.51
CA LEU A 260 0.16 2.17 -12.23
C LEU A 260 1.62 2.31 -11.79
N LEU A 261 2.42 1.24 -11.90
CA LEU A 261 3.85 1.26 -11.56
C LEU A 261 4.62 2.29 -12.39
N ALA A 262 4.37 2.32 -13.71
CA ALA A 262 4.98 3.30 -14.61
C ALA A 262 4.61 4.75 -14.26
N MET A 263 3.49 5.03 -13.57
CA MET A 263 3.17 6.37 -13.08
C MET A 263 3.75 6.66 -11.70
N THR A 264 3.83 5.64 -10.84
CA THR A 264 4.19 5.79 -9.44
C THR A 264 5.68 5.77 -9.18
N LEU A 265 6.49 5.09 -10.02
CA LEU A 265 7.93 4.95 -9.80
C LEU A 265 8.74 6.13 -10.38
N ILE A 266 8.10 6.99 -11.19
CA ILE A 266 8.74 8.18 -11.76
C ILE A 266 9.12 9.15 -10.64
N GLN A 267 10.34 9.69 -10.61
CA GLN A 267 10.71 10.66 -9.55
C GLN A 267 9.98 12.01 -9.65
N ASP A 268 9.67 12.46 -10.88
CA ASP A 268 8.97 13.71 -11.17
C ASP A 268 7.44 13.54 -11.28
N VAL A 269 6.83 12.77 -10.37
CA VAL A 269 5.35 12.65 -10.31
C VAL A 269 4.69 14.01 -10.10
N LEU A 270 5.33 14.85 -9.29
CA LEU A 270 4.84 16.15 -8.85
C LEU A 270 5.70 17.27 -9.44
N SER A 271 5.04 18.35 -9.82
CA SER A 271 5.67 19.64 -10.04
C SER A 271 5.38 20.58 -8.85
N PRO A 272 6.22 21.61 -8.59
CA PRO A 272 5.97 22.58 -7.53
C PRO A 272 4.60 23.28 -7.61
N SER A 273 4.01 23.37 -8.81
CA SER A 273 2.65 23.89 -9.03
C SER A 273 1.56 23.04 -8.37
N ASP A 274 1.76 21.72 -8.25
CA ASP A 274 0.77 20.79 -7.71
C ASP A 274 0.54 21.00 -6.21
N LEU A 275 1.56 21.49 -5.51
CA LEU A 275 1.51 21.71 -4.06
C LEU A 275 0.67 22.93 -3.68
N LYS A 276 0.56 23.92 -4.57
CA LYS A 276 -0.26 25.12 -4.34
C LYS A 276 -1.75 24.79 -4.26
N ALA A 277 -2.21 23.80 -5.02
CA ALA A 277 -3.62 23.37 -5.04
C ALA A 277 -4.04 22.62 -3.76
N VAL A 278 -3.12 21.94 -3.08
CA VAL A 278 -3.41 21.10 -1.90
C VAL A 278 -3.36 21.91 -0.59
N GLY A 279 -2.60 23.00 -0.54
CA GLY A 279 -2.44 23.84 0.66
C GLY A 279 -3.63 24.73 1.03
N GLY A 280 -4.58 24.95 0.10
CA GLY A 280 -5.68 25.92 0.27
C GLY A 280 -6.95 25.43 0.97
N GLY A 281 -7.08 24.13 1.27
CA GLY A 281 -8.35 23.56 1.73
C GLY A 281 -8.24 22.66 2.95
N GLY A 282 -8.29 23.23 4.17
CA GLY A 282 -8.44 22.42 5.38
C GLY A 282 -8.06 23.10 6.70
N SER A 283 -8.62 24.28 7.00
CA SER A 283 -8.81 24.71 8.39
C SER A 283 -10.16 24.13 8.84
N GLY A 284 -10.10 23.10 9.67
CA GLY A 284 -11.26 22.37 10.18
C GLY A 284 -10.84 21.51 11.36
N GLY A 285 -10.07 22.12 12.27
CA GLY A 285 -9.77 21.56 13.57
C GLY A 285 -10.97 21.79 14.49
N VAL A 286 -11.56 20.71 14.95
CA VAL A 286 -12.59 20.71 15.99
C VAL A 286 -11.92 21.18 17.28
N SER A 287 -12.25 22.40 17.72
CA SER A 287 -11.89 22.91 19.03
C SER A 287 -12.71 22.18 20.09
N HIS A 288 -12.07 21.32 20.88
CA HIS A 288 -12.67 20.85 22.12
C HIS A 288 -12.65 21.98 23.14
N ALA A 289 -13.83 22.51 23.44
CA ALA A 289 -14.06 23.44 24.53
C ALA A 289 -13.83 22.74 25.87
N LYS A 290 -12.84 23.21 26.65
CA LYS A 290 -12.84 23.09 28.11
C LYS A 290 -12.95 24.49 28.69
N LYS A 291 -14.12 24.77 29.26
CA LYS A 291 -14.46 25.98 29.99
C LYS A 291 -13.95 25.80 31.43
N GLY A 292 -13.09 26.71 31.88
CA GLY A 292 -12.59 26.76 33.25
C GLY A 292 -11.87 28.08 33.50
N LEU A 293 -12.50 28.96 34.27
CA LEU A 293 -12.02 30.28 34.70
C LEU A 293 -10.84 30.15 35.69
N SER A 294 -9.79 30.94 35.52
CA SER A 294 -9.31 31.94 36.50
C SER A 294 -7.99 32.60 36.07
N ASN A 295 -7.80 33.84 36.56
CA ASN A 295 -6.88 34.89 36.14
C ASN A 295 -5.38 34.64 36.44
N GLY A 296 -4.50 35.31 35.67
CA GLY A 296 -3.17 35.70 36.18
C GLY A 296 -2.05 35.85 35.14
N VAL A 297 -1.91 37.06 34.59
CA VAL A 297 -0.67 37.81 34.28
C VAL A 297 0.53 37.10 33.60
N GLY A 298 0.86 37.59 32.39
CA GLY A 298 2.24 37.89 31.98
C GLY A 298 3.04 36.80 31.24
N GLY A 299 3.48 37.10 30.01
CA GLY A 299 4.62 36.40 29.40
C GLY A 299 4.54 36.16 27.90
N SER A 300 5.28 36.96 27.14
CA SER A 300 5.89 36.68 25.83
C SER A 300 5.03 36.06 24.72
N ASN A 301 4.67 36.93 23.77
CA ASN A 301 4.10 36.64 22.47
C ASN A 301 5.15 35.94 21.57
N GLU A 302 5.26 34.62 21.61
CA GLU A 302 5.98 33.85 20.58
C GLU A 302 5.09 33.69 19.33
N LYS A 303 5.18 34.67 18.43
CA LYS A 303 4.71 34.54 17.05
C LYS A 303 5.65 33.58 16.30
N GLY A 304 5.36 32.29 16.36
CA GLY A 304 5.92 31.28 15.47
C GLY A 304 5.19 31.25 14.12
N GLU A 305 5.19 32.37 13.37
CA GLU A 305 4.82 32.35 11.96
C GLU A 305 5.97 31.71 11.17
N SER A 306 5.93 30.39 11.02
CA SER A 306 6.80 29.68 10.08
C SER A 306 6.38 30.07 8.66
N GLU A 307 7.09 31.05 8.06
CA GLU A 307 7.07 31.29 6.63
C GLU A 307 7.28 29.96 5.88
N LYS A 308 6.23 29.47 5.19
CA LYS A 308 6.31 28.26 4.39
C LYS A 308 7.20 28.55 3.17
N LYS A 309 8.51 28.36 3.31
CA LYS A 309 9.46 28.37 2.20
C LYS A 309 8.94 27.43 1.10
N ALA A 310 8.88 27.91 -0.13
CA ALA A 310 8.42 27.11 -1.26
C ALA A 310 9.30 25.86 -1.39
N LEU A 311 8.67 24.68 -1.43
CA LEU A 311 9.37 23.40 -1.56
C LEU A 311 10.11 23.36 -2.90
N GLN A 312 11.42 23.10 -2.85
CA GLN A 312 12.21 22.92 -4.07
C GLN A 312 11.88 21.57 -4.71
N VAL A 313 12.13 21.44 -6.02
CA VAL A 313 11.88 20.19 -6.78
C VAL A 313 12.62 19.01 -6.15
N GLU A 314 13.85 19.25 -5.68
CA GLU A 314 14.66 18.20 -5.06
C GLU A 314 14.07 17.71 -3.73
N ASP A 315 13.53 18.60 -2.90
CA ASP A 315 12.84 18.22 -1.66
C ASP A 315 11.64 17.32 -1.94
N ILE A 316 10.91 17.61 -3.03
CA ILE A 316 9.76 16.81 -3.47
C ILE A 316 10.24 15.41 -3.87
N ARG A 317 11.31 15.30 -4.65
CA ARG A 317 11.88 13.99 -5.06
C ARG A 317 12.34 13.16 -3.87
N VAL A 318 13.01 13.78 -2.89
CA VAL A 318 13.44 13.10 -1.66
C VAL A 318 12.23 12.56 -0.88
N ARG A 319 11.16 13.34 -0.78
CA ARG A 319 9.91 12.91 -0.11
C ARG A 319 9.20 11.78 -0.87
N SER A 320 9.12 11.88 -2.20
CA SER A 320 8.61 10.84 -3.10
C SER A 320 9.36 9.52 -2.97
N HIS A 321 10.69 9.57 -2.80
CA HIS A 321 11.55 8.38 -2.66
C HIS A 321 11.13 7.48 -1.49
N VAL A 322 10.68 8.06 -0.38
CA VAL A 322 10.20 7.30 0.78
C VAL A 322 8.96 6.46 0.41
N ILE A 323 8.05 7.01 -0.38
CA ILE A 323 6.87 6.29 -0.88
C ILE A 323 7.32 5.17 -1.82
N HIS A 324 8.23 5.45 -2.76
CA HIS A 324 8.76 4.44 -3.68
C HIS A 324 9.36 3.24 -2.93
N ARG A 325 10.15 3.48 -1.88
CA ARG A 325 10.72 2.42 -1.03
C ARG A 325 9.63 1.56 -0.40
N ASN A 326 8.58 2.18 0.14
CA ASN A 326 7.46 1.47 0.76
C ASN A 326 6.69 0.61 -0.26
N VAL A 327 6.45 1.15 -1.47
CA VAL A 327 5.81 0.43 -2.58
C VAL A 327 6.64 -0.79 -2.98
N VAL A 328 7.94 -0.59 -3.26
CA VAL A 328 8.87 -1.66 -3.65
C VAL A 328 8.91 -2.76 -2.59
N HIS A 329 9.10 -2.39 -1.32
CA HIS A 329 9.16 -3.34 -0.22
C HIS A 329 7.87 -4.19 -0.11
N ARG A 330 6.71 -3.53 -0.20
CA ARG A 330 5.41 -4.20 -0.07
C ARG A 330 5.11 -5.11 -1.26
N ILE A 331 5.43 -4.70 -2.48
CA ILE A 331 5.24 -5.53 -3.68
C ILE A 331 6.09 -6.81 -3.57
N LEU A 332 7.37 -6.67 -3.24
CA LEU A 332 8.30 -7.80 -3.15
C LEU A 332 7.92 -8.79 -2.04
N ALA A 333 7.28 -8.33 -0.96
CA ALA A 333 6.76 -9.19 0.09
C ALA A 333 5.68 -10.17 -0.40
N HIS A 334 4.92 -9.79 -1.42
CA HIS A 334 3.76 -10.55 -1.89
C HIS A 334 3.99 -11.26 -3.24
N VAL A 335 4.74 -10.65 -4.16
CA VAL A 335 4.89 -11.16 -5.52
C VAL A 335 5.81 -12.37 -5.59
N ARG A 336 5.41 -13.40 -6.36
CA ARG A 336 6.27 -14.56 -6.67
C ARG A 336 7.33 -14.17 -7.72
N PRO A 337 8.55 -14.72 -7.66
CA PRO A 337 9.64 -14.34 -8.57
C PRO A 337 9.25 -14.41 -10.06
N GLU A 338 8.61 -15.52 -10.46
CA GLU A 338 8.17 -15.78 -11.84
C GLU A 338 7.15 -14.75 -12.37
N LYS A 339 6.45 -14.05 -11.47
CA LYS A 339 5.39 -13.08 -11.81
C LYS A 339 5.81 -11.64 -11.53
N ALA A 340 7.09 -11.41 -11.24
CA ALA A 340 7.63 -10.09 -10.93
C ALA A 340 8.10 -9.30 -12.17
N ALA A 341 8.06 -9.89 -13.37
CA ALA A 341 8.58 -9.25 -14.59
C ALA A 341 8.00 -7.85 -14.86
N PRO A 342 6.67 -7.59 -14.74
CA PRO A 342 6.13 -6.24 -14.95
C PRO A 342 6.57 -5.22 -13.91
N PHE A 343 6.95 -5.67 -12.71
CA PHE A 343 7.52 -4.81 -11.68
C PHE A 343 8.97 -4.43 -12.03
N TRP A 344 9.78 -5.42 -12.42
CA TRP A 344 11.17 -5.19 -12.80
C TRP A 344 11.29 -4.31 -14.05
N SER A 345 10.43 -4.49 -15.05
CA SER A 345 10.44 -3.64 -16.24
C SER A 345 10.13 -2.18 -15.92
N ALA A 346 9.13 -1.90 -15.09
CA ALA A 346 8.79 -0.54 -14.68
C ALA A 346 9.91 0.10 -13.83
N LEU A 347 10.54 -0.68 -12.95
CA LEU A 347 11.64 -0.19 -12.10
C LEU A 347 12.89 0.13 -12.93
N LEU A 348 13.28 -0.76 -13.84
CA LEU A 348 14.46 -0.57 -14.69
C LEU A 348 14.25 0.55 -15.71
N ALA A 349 13.04 0.71 -16.26
CA ALA A 349 12.73 1.80 -17.19
C ALA A 349 12.92 3.19 -16.56
N GLU A 350 12.56 3.39 -15.29
CA GLU A 350 12.84 4.66 -14.60
C GLU A 350 14.34 4.86 -14.41
N VAL A 351 15.07 3.82 -14.03
CA VAL A 351 16.53 3.90 -13.86
C VAL A 351 17.20 4.25 -15.18
N ASP A 352 16.81 3.60 -16.27
CA ASP A 352 17.33 3.88 -17.60
C ASP A 352 17.05 5.32 -18.02
N SER A 353 15.84 5.83 -17.80
CA SER A 353 15.50 7.22 -18.10
C SER A 353 16.33 8.24 -17.29
N ARG A 354 16.68 7.92 -16.04
CA ARG A 354 17.54 8.79 -15.22
C ARG A 354 19.00 8.70 -15.60
N LEU A 355 19.45 7.52 -16.00
CA LEU A 355 20.79 7.35 -16.51
C LEU A 355 20.94 8.08 -17.83
N THR A 356 20.05 7.89 -18.83
CA THR A 356 20.11 8.61 -20.12
C THR A 356 20.19 10.12 -19.92
N ALA A 357 19.34 10.70 -19.06
CA ALA A 357 19.39 12.14 -18.79
C ALA A 357 20.74 12.60 -18.19
N LEU A 358 21.37 11.76 -17.36
CA LEU A 358 22.71 12.02 -16.84
C LEU A 358 23.78 11.86 -17.94
N GLU A 359 23.60 10.91 -18.86
CA GLU A 359 24.49 10.67 -20.00
C GLU A 359 24.50 11.86 -20.95
N ASP A 360 23.32 12.35 -21.30
CA ASP A 360 23.13 13.49 -22.19
C ASP A 360 23.79 14.75 -21.60
N ALA A 361 23.63 14.97 -20.28
CA ALA A 361 24.28 16.06 -19.58
C ALA A 361 25.82 15.94 -19.52
N THR A 362 26.37 14.71 -19.41
CA THR A 362 27.83 14.51 -19.48
C THR A 362 28.40 14.82 -20.86
N SER A 363 27.71 14.48 -21.93
CA SER A 363 28.17 14.75 -23.30
C SER A 363 28.26 16.25 -23.58
N ILE A 364 27.28 17.03 -23.10
CA ILE A 364 27.25 18.50 -23.23
C ILE A 364 28.42 19.18 -22.48
N GLN A 365 28.84 18.63 -21.33
CA GLN A 365 30.01 19.13 -20.59
C GLN A 365 31.34 18.86 -21.31
N VAL A 366 31.44 17.79 -22.11
CA VAL A 366 32.65 17.47 -22.86
C VAL A 366 32.79 18.38 -24.09
N ASP A 367 31.70 18.67 -24.80
CA ASP A 367 31.72 19.59 -25.96
C ASP A 367 32.01 21.05 -25.55
N SER A 368 31.47 21.51 -24.42
CA SER A 368 31.75 22.87 -23.91
C SER A 368 33.15 23.05 -23.32
N SER A 369 33.85 21.97 -22.99
CA SER A 369 35.24 22.01 -22.50
C SER A 369 36.30 22.17 -23.60
N GLN A 370 35.88 22.17 -24.88
CA GLN A 370 36.77 22.43 -26.03
C GLN A 370 36.95 23.93 -26.33
N ASP A 371 36.17 24.82 -25.68
CA ASP A 371 36.31 26.28 -25.77
C ASP A 371 36.70 26.87 -24.38
N PRO A 372 37.97 27.27 -24.15
CA PRO A 372 38.50 27.54 -22.81
C PRO A 372 38.13 28.90 -22.21
N GLU A 373 37.35 29.75 -22.89
CA GLU A 373 37.01 31.11 -22.40
C GLU A 373 35.62 31.23 -21.75
N GLY A 374 34.84 30.15 -21.68
CA GLY A 374 33.54 30.15 -21.00
C GLY A 374 33.67 29.83 -19.52
N ALA A 375 33.53 30.83 -18.65
CA ALA A 375 33.33 30.61 -17.22
C ALA A 375 32.15 29.64 -17.02
N GLY A 376 32.42 28.40 -16.59
CA GLY A 376 31.39 27.40 -16.33
C GLY A 376 30.33 27.97 -15.40
N ASN A 377 29.10 28.13 -15.89
CA ASN A 377 28.01 28.70 -15.12
C ASN A 377 27.74 27.80 -13.91
N ALA A 378 27.72 28.37 -12.69
CA ALA A 378 27.42 27.63 -11.46
C ALA A 378 26.12 26.80 -11.55
N ASN A 379 25.15 27.26 -12.35
CA ASN A 379 23.91 26.55 -12.65
C ASN A 379 24.10 25.18 -13.33
N ASP A 380 25.10 25.01 -14.20
CA ASP A 380 25.32 23.77 -14.93
C ASP A 380 25.90 22.68 -14.02
N HIS A 381 26.80 23.08 -13.11
CA HIS A 381 27.31 22.19 -12.07
C HIS A 381 26.20 21.78 -11.10
N ASP A 382 25.35 22.72 -10.66
CA ASP A 382 24.21 22.42 -9.78
C ASP A 382 23.21 21.46 -10.44
N ASN A 383 22.89 21.67 -11.72
CA ASN A 383 22.01 20.77 -12.48
C ASN A 383 22.62 19.35 -12.61
N TYR A 384 23.92 19.25 -12.90
CA TYR A 384 24.62 17.97 -12.93
C TYR A 384 24.54 17.24 -11.58
N THR A 385 24.76 17.94 -10.45
CA THR A 385 24.64 17.31 -9.12
C THR A 385 23.24 16.78 -8.83
N VAL A 386 22.20 17.49 -9.29
CA VAL A 386 20.80 17.08 -9.16
C VAL A 386 20.52 15.82 -9.99
N LEU A 387 21.05 15.72 -11.21
CA LEU A 387 20.95 14.52 -12.05
C LEU A 387 21.65 13.32 -11.42
N VAL A 388 22.85 13.51 -10.85
CA VAL A 388 23.57 12.45 -10.13
C VAL A 388 22.78 11.94 -8.92
N ARG A 389 22.21 12.84 -8.11
CA ARG A 389 21.34 12.47 -6.97
C ARG A 389 20.08 11.74 -7.44
N SER A 390 19.49 12.17 -8.55
CA SER A 390 18.33 11.51 -9.16
C SER A 390 18.68 10.10 -9.61
N ALA A 391 19.81 9.89 -10.31
CA ALA A 391 20.27 8.57 -10.70
C ALA A 391 20.55 7.68 -9.47
N ALA A 392 21.20 8.23 -8.44
CA ALA A 392 21.50 7.50 -7.20
C ALA A 392 20.23 6.98 -6.50
N ARG A 393 19.15 7.79 -6.44
CA ARG A 393 17.85 7.35 -5.90
C ARG A 393 17.23 6.21 -6.70
N ALA A 394 17.30 6.27 -8.03
CA ALA A 394 16.76 5.22 -8.88
C ALA A 394 17.51 3.89 -8.66
N VAL A 395 18.85 3.95 -8.66
CA VAL A 395 19.71 2.78 -8.36
C VAL A 395 19.45 2.24 -6.95
N ASN A 396 19.18 3.11 -5.98
CA ASN A 396 18.85 2.67 -4.62
C ASN A 396 17.56 1.84 -4.54
N LEU A 397 16.55 2.13 -5.36
CA LEU A 397 15.36 1.29 -5.43
C LEU A 397 15.67 -0.09 -6.00
N VAL A 398 16.55 -0.18 -7.01
CA VAL A 398 17.07 -1.46 -7.51
C VAL A 398 17.86 -2.19 -6.43
N ASN A 399 18.70 -1.50 -5.67
CA ASN A 399 19.43 -2.06 -4.53
C ASN A 399 18.48 -2.65 -3.48
N ALA A 400 17.44 -1.91 -3.10
CA ALA A 400 16.42 -2.38 -2.18
C ALA A 400 15.71 -3.62 -2.73
N ALA A 401 15.44 -3.67 -4.04
CA ALA A 401 14.77 -4.80 -4.67
C ALA A 401 15.66 -6.06 -4.77
N VAL A 402 16.95 -5.89 -5.13
CA VAL A 402 17.92 -6.98 -5.26
C VAL A 402 18.32 -7.56 -3.90
N SER A 403 18.44 -6.71 -2.88
CA SER A 403 18.75 -7.15 -1.51
C SER A 403 17.58 -7.87 -0.82
N TYR A 404 16.35 -7.67 -1.30
CA TYR A 404 15.15 -8.25 -0.72
C TYR A 404 15.17 -9.78 -0.69
N TYR A 405 15.03 -10.36 0.50
CA TYR A 405 15.22 -11.80 0.77
C TYR A 405 16.42 -12.41 0.01
N ARG A 406 17.57 -11.72 0.01
CA ARG A 406 18.83 -12.21 -0.59
C ARG A 406 18.70 -12.54 -2.09
N GLY A 407 17.95 -11.74 -2.85
CA GLY A 407 17.84 -11.88 -4.30
C GLY A 407 16.85 -12.94 -4.79
N ALA A 408 16.07 -13.54 -3.88
CA ALA A 408 15.11 -14.59 -4.22
C ALA A 408 14.04 -14.16 -5.24
N LYS A 409 13.77 -12.85 -5.36
CA LYS A 409 12.74 -12.27 -6.24
C LYS A 409 13.27 -11.76 -7.59
N VAL A 410 14.57 -11.92 -7.85
CA VAL A 410 15.25 -11.43 -9.07
C VAL A 410 15.27 -12.51 -10.19
N ALA A 411 14.65 -13.67 -9.97
CA ALA A 411 14.59 -14.74 -10.96
C ALA A 411 13.96 -14.24 -12.27
N GLY A 412 14.72 -14.29 -13.37
CA GLY A 412 14.33 -13.77 -14.69
C GLY A 412 14.72 -12.31 -14.99
N ALA A 413 15.17 -11.53 -14.00
CA ALA A 413 15.59 -10.13 -14.18
C ALA A 413 17.11 -9.92 -14.07
N TYR A 414 17.88 -10.95 -13.68
CA TYR A 414 19.32 -10.86 -13.50
C TYR A 414 20.07 -10.35 -14.74
N GLU A 415 19.69 -10.78 -15.95
CA GLU A 415 20.31 -10.33 -17.19
C GLU A 415 20.21 -8.81 -17.37
N ALA A 416 19.01 -8.26 -17.20
CA ALA A 416 18.78 -6.82 -17.27
C ALA A 416 19.50 -6.06 -16.13
N VAL A 417 19.56 -6.64 -14.94
CA VAL A 417 20.30 -6.07 -13.80
C VAL A 417 21.82 -6.09 -14.04
N TYR A 418 22.36 -7.12 -14.69
CA TYR A 418 23.76 -7.17 -15.10
C TYR A 418 24.07 -6.15 -16.18
N GLY A 419 23.20 -5.99 -17.19
CA GLY A 419 23.34 -4.94 -18.20
C GLY A 419 23.33 -3.53 -17.60
N LEU A 420 22.46 -3.28 -16.62
CA LEU A 420 22.45 -2.04 -15.85
C LEU A 420 23.78 -1.82 -15.10
N LEU A 421 24.27 -2.86 -14.41
CA LEU A 421 25.53 -2.79 -13.67
C LEU A 421 26.72 -2.53 -14.60
N ASP A 422 26.77 -3.17 -15.77
CA ASP A 422 27.83 -2.98 -16.76
C ASP A 422 27.86 -1.53 -17.28
N ARG A 423 26.67 -0.97 -17.61
CA ARG A 423 26.51 0.44 -17.98
C ARG A 423 26.99 1.39 -16.87
N LEU A 424 26.63 1.11 -15.62
CA LEU A 424 27.03 1.91 -14.45
C LEU A 424 28.55 1.84 -14.18
N LEU A 425 29.15 0.66 -14.31
CA LEU A 425 30.59 0.46 -14.13
C LEU A 425 31.40 1.11 -15.25
N THR A 426 30.94 1.01 -16.50
CA THR A 426 31.58 1.67 -17.65
C THR A 426 31.67 3.17 -17.46
N ARG A 427 30.63 3.79 -16.86
CA ARG A 427 30.65 5.23 -16.52
C ARG A 427 31.60 5.60 -15.39
N LEU A 428 31.73 4.74 -14.39
CA LEU A 428 32.61 4.99 -13.25
C LEU A 428 34.07 4.61 -13.53
N SER A 429 34.33 3.84 -14.60
CA SER A 429 35.66 3.46 -15.02
C SER A 429 36.44 4.69 -15.53
N PRO A 430 37.62 4.99 -14.96
CA PRO A 430 38.47 6.10 -15.41
C PRO A 430 38.98 5.98 -16.86
N ALA A 431 38.87 4.81 -17.47
CA ALA A 431 39.53 4.48 -18.75
C ALA A 431 39.00 5.27 -19.98
N ALA A 432 37.94 6.07 -19.84
CA ALA A 432 37.42 6.93 -20.92
C ALA A 432 37.74 8.43 -20.73
N ARG A 433 38.43 8.81 -19.65
CA ARG A 433 39.00 10.16 -19.47
C ARG A 433 40.52 10.03 -19.52
N GLY A 434 41.08 10.14 -20.72
CA GLY A 434 42.48 9.86 -21.01
C GLY A 434 43.44 10.56 -20.04
N VAL A 435 44.24 9.76 -19.33
CA VAL A 435 45.57 10.10 -18.83
C VAL A 435 46.38 8.81 -18.81
N GLU A 436 47.10 8.54 -19.91
CA GLU A 436 48.44 7.95 -19.77
C GLU A 436 49.31 9.05 -19.14
N GLY A 437 49.78 8.83 -17.91
CA GLY A 437 50.59 9.83 -17.21
C GLY A 437 50.61 9.66 -15.70
N GLU A 438 51.50 8.78 -15.24
CA GLU A 438 52.26 8.88 -13.99
C GLU A 438 51.54 9.20 -12.66
N ARG A 439 51.45 8.17 -11.80
CA ARG A 439 51.93 8.11 -10.39
C ARG A 439 51.08 7.07 -9.66
N GLY A 440 51.63 5.95 -9.22
CA GLY A 440 52.81 5.90 -8.38
C GLY A 440 52.39 6.10 -6.93
N GLU A 441 51.93 5.00 -6.31
CA GLU A 441 52.31 4.61 -4.95
C GLU A 441 52.06 5.61 -3.80
N ARG A 442 51.03 5.30 -2.98
CA ARG A 442 50.78 5.61 -1.55
C ARG A 442 49.25 5.72 -1.42
N ILE A 443 48.55 4.87 -0.67
CA ILE A 443 48.56 4.82 0.78
C ILE A 443 48.12 3.41 1.21
N ARG A 444 49.01 2.70 1.91
CA ARG A 444 48.65 1.64 2.84
C ARG A 444 48.46 2.27 4.23
N LYS A 445 47.45 1.74 4.93
CA LYS A 445 47.24 1.69 6.41
C LYS A 445 46.18 2.65 6.98
N ARG A 446 45.42 2.03 7.91
CA ARG A 446 44.40 2.54 8.86
C ARG A 446 42.99 2.57 8.28
N GLU A 447 41.95 1.97 8.86
CA GLU A 447 41.74 1.28 10.15
C GLU A 447 40.57 0.29 9.96
N LYS A 448 40.61 -0.87 10.65
CA LYS A 448 39.44 -1.75 10.77
C LYS A 448 38.57 -1.25 11.91
N PRO A 449 37.23 -1.16 11.76
CA PRO A 449 36.32 -1.41 12.86
C PRO A 449 35.71 -2.80 12.74
N SER A 450 35.80 -3.49 13.86
CA SER A 450 35.16 -4.75 14.22
C SER A 450 33.74 -4.91 13.67
N ALA A 451 33.53 -5.93 12.84
CA ALA A 451 32.23 -6.41 12.40
C ALA A 451 31.76 -7.54 13.32
N LYS A 452 31.32 -7.22 14.54
CA LYS A 452 30.58 -8.15 15.41
C LYS A 452 29.71 -7.39 16.40
N GLU A 453 28.58 -6.89 15.93
CA GLU A 453 27.30 -6.73 16.64
C GLU A 453 26.33 -6.01 15.68
N ASN A 454 25.03 -6.13 15.90
CA ASN A 454 23.93 -5.60 15.05
C ASN A 454 23.39 -6.51 13.93
N ILE A 455 23.27 -7.83 14.18
CA ILE A 455 22.40 -8.73 13.38
C ILE A 455 21.04 -8.97 14.10
N ARG A 456 20.64 -8.16 15.09
CA ARG A 456 19.37 -8.38 15.81
C ARG A 456 18.37 -7.24 15.86
N GLU A 457 18.57 -6.16 15.10
CA GLU A 457 17.61 -5.05 15.04
C GLU A 457 17.05 -4.87 13.63
N GLY A 458 16.41 -5.92 13.11
CA GLY A 458 15.73 -5.89 11.81
C GLY A 458 14.21 -5.67 11.90
N GLU A 459 13.62 -5.57 13.09
CA GLU A 459 12.15 -5.63 13.24
C GLU A 459 11.51 -4.48 14.02
N LYS A 460 12.27 -3.49 14.51
CA LYS A 460 11.68 -2.41 15.32
C LYS A 460 12.37 -1.05 15.15
N ALA A 461 12.29 -0.46 13.96
CA ALA A 461 12.59 0.97 13.79
C ALA A 461 11.92 1.55 12.53
N LEU A 462 10.58 1.51 12.48
CA LEU A 462 9.81 2.35 11.55
C LEU A 462 9.38 3.60 12.31
N GLY A 463 10.29 4.55 12.46
CA GLY A 463 9.98 5.80 13.15
C GLY A 463 11.20 6.62 13.50
N LYS A 464 11.61 7.49 12.57
CA LYS A 464 12.50 8.67 12.67
C LYS A 464 13.76 8.65 11.78
N GLU A 465 14.20 7.52 11.24
CA GLU A 465 15.42 7.46 10.40
C GLU A 465 15.19 7.59 8.88
N ASP A 466 13.94 7.63 8.41
CA ASP A 466 13.65 7.51 6.97
C ASP A 466 14.07 8.73 6.10
N PHE A 467 14.30 9.90 6.70
CA PHE A 467 14.81 11.07 5.96
C PHE A 467 16.33 11.09 5.80
N ALA A 468 17.07 10.37 6.66
CA ALA A 468 18.54 10.33 6.65
C ALA A 468 19.12 9.30 5.66
N LEU A 469 18.28 8.51 4.99
CA LEU A 469 18.67 7.40 4.12
C LEU A 469 18.60 7.72 2.62
N CYS A 470 18.33 8.96 2.22
CA CYS A 470 18.29 9.32 0.80
C CYS A 470 19.72 9.31 0.22
N PRO A 471 20.01 8.47 -0.78
CA PRO A 471 21.36 8.33 -1.33
C PRO A 471 21.80 9.64 -1.99
N GLN A 472 23.00 10.11 -1.60
CA GLN A 472 23.62 11.31 -2.15
C GLN A 472 24.71 10.97 -3.18
N SER A 473 25.28 9.76 -3.11
CA SER A 473 26.40 9.32 -3.94
C SER A 473 25.99 8.19 -4.88
N LEU A 474 26.15 8.40 -6.18
CA LEU A 474 25.92 7.36 -7.20
C LEU A 474 26.97 6.25 -7.09
N SER A 475 28.26 6.59 -6.88
CA SER A 475 29.33 5.60 -6.79
C SER A 475 29.15 4.65 -5.62
N GLU A 476 28.66 5.15 -4.47
CA GLU A 476 28.35 4.31 -3.32
C GLU A 476 27.20 3.33 -3.62
N GLU A 477 26.14 3.80 -4.29
CA GLU A 477 25.02 2.95 -4.66
C GLU A 477 25.40 1.89 -5.71
N VAL A 478 26.30 2.20 -6.65
CA VAL A 478 26.84 1.22 -7.60
C VAL A 478 27.66 0.14 -6.87
N LEU A 479 28.53 0.53 -5.93
CA LEU A 479 29.30 -0.44 -5.13
C LEU A 479 28.38 -1.32 -4.26
N ARG A 480 27.33 -0.74 -3.67
CA ARG A 480 26.30 -1.50 -2.94
C ARG A 480 25.58 -2.49 -3.86
N LEU A 481 25.23 -2.08 -5.08
CA LEU A 481 24.60 -2.94 -6.08
C LEU A 481 25.49 -4.11 -6.45
N PHE A 482 26.73 -3.83 -6.80
CA PHE A 482 27.74 -4.85 -7.10
C PHE A 482 27.86 -5.86 -5.95
N LYS A 483 28.04 -5.38 -4.72
CA LYS A 483 28.13 -6.21 -3.52
C LYS A 483 26.88 -7.09 -3.35
N ASN A 484 25.68 -6.52 -3.48
CA ASN A 484 24.42 -7.25 -3.31
C ASN A 484 24.25 -8.34 -4.37
N ILE A 485 24.57 -8.03 -5.63
CA ILE A 485 24.50 -8.98 -6.74
C ILE A 485 25.48 -10.13 -6.50
N VAL A 486 26.75 -9.85 -6.17
CA VAL A 486 27.77 -10.88 -5.92
C VAL A 486 27.36 -11.80 -4.77
N ILE A 487 26.91 -11.24 -3.64
CA ILE A 487 26.48 -12.03 -2.47
C ILE A 487 25.30 -12.94 -2.81
N ASN A 488 24.33 -12.44 -3.58
CA ASN A 488 23.10 -13.17 -3.87
C ASN A 488 23.28 -14.17 -5.03
N HIS A 489 24.11 -13.85 -6.03
CA HIS A 489 24.36 -14.74 -7.17
C HIS A 489 25.10 -16.02 -6.76
N HIS A 490 26.13 -15.92 -5.90
CA HIS A 490 26.90 -17.07 -5.42
C HIS A 490 26.02 -18.11 -4.70
N ARG A 491 24.92 -17.67 -4.06
CA ARG A 491 24.02 -18.57 -3.31
C ARG A 491 22.95 -19.23 -4.17
N HIS A 492 22.49 -18.57 -5.24
CA HIS A 492 21.57 -19.19 -6.19
C HIS A 492 22.23 -20.28 -7.04
N ARG A 493 23.52 -20.13 -7.40
CA ARG A 493 24.29 -21.21 -8.06
C ARG A 493 24.66 -22.36 -7.11
N GLY A 494 24.75 -22.11 -5.81
CA GLY A 494 25.00 -23.15 -4.80
C GLY A 494 23.80 -24.06 -4.49
N TRP A 495 22.58 -23.69 -4.91
CA TRP A 495 21.39 -24.52 -4.69
C TRP A 495 21.26 -25.62 -5.76
N SER A 496 21.83 -25.46 -6.97
CA SER A 496 21.75 -26.48 -8.02
C SER A 496 22.85 -27.55 -7.96
N GLY A 497 23.72 -27.53 -6.95
CA GLY A 497 24.85 -28.45 -6.87
C GLY A 497 25.23 -28.81 -5.44
N GLY A 498 24.63 -29.88 -4.91
CA GLY A 498 25.29 -30.71 -3.88
C GLY A 498 24.49 -31.00 -2.61
N ARG A 499 24.14 -32.29 -2.50
CA ARG A 499 23.75 -33.09 -1.32
C ARG A 499 22.29 -32.99 -0.86
N GLY A 500 21.56 -34.07 -1.17
CA GLY A 500 20.34 -34.44 -0.49
C GLY A 500 20.57 -34.59 1.02
N GLY A 501 19.65 -34.02 1.78
CA GLY A 501 19.64 -34.01 3.24
C GLY A 501 18.53 -33.09 3.72
N ASP A 502 17.37 -33.67 3.98
CA ASP A 502 16.23 -33.13 4.74
C ASP A 502 15.72 -31.72 4.43
N ASN A 503 14.89 -31.62 3.40
CA ASN A 503 13.83 -30.62 3.36
C ASN A 503 12.59 -31.12 4.14
N SER A 504 12.75 -31.24 5.46
CA SER A 504 11.67 -31.42 6.42
C SER A 504 11.49 -30.16 7.27
N ALA A 505 11.28 -29.01 6.63
CA ALA A 505 10.77 -27.82 7.28
C ALA A 505 10.16 -26.92 6.21
N TYR A 506 8.98 -26.35 6.48
CA TYR A 506 8.19 -25.51 5.58
C TYR A 506 7.22 -26.21 4.60
N LYS A 507 6.51 -27.22 5.10
CA LYS A 507 5.09 -27.38 4.74
C LYS A 507 4.29 -26.28 5.46
N ARG A 508 4.11 -25.12 4.82
CA ARG A 508 2.96 -24.25 5.15
C ARG A 508 1.72 -25.03 4.77
N LYS A 509 0.84 -25.25 5.76
CA LYS A 509 -0.47 -25.86 5.59
C LYS A 509 -1.35 -24.93 4.75
N ASP A 510 -1.31 -25.11 3.44
CA ASP A 510 -2.43 -24.74 2.57
C ASP A 510 -3.51 -25.81 2.75
N THR A 511 -4.37 -25.62 3.74
CA THR A 511 -5.66 -26.30 3.78
C THR A 511 -6.66 -25.44 3.01
N ARG A 512 -6.78 -25.68 1.69
CA ARG A 512 -8.01 -25.36 0.97
C ARG A 512 -8.34 -26.53 0.06
N SER A 513 -9.59 -26.99 0.23
CA SER A 513 -10.19 -28.21 -0.28
C SER A 513 -9.99 -28.43 -1.77
N ARG A 514 -9.44 -29.60 -2.13
CA ARG A 514 -9.71 -30.22 -3.43
C ARG A 514 -11.10 -30.84 -3.36
N PHE A 515 -12.04 -30.34 -4.14
CA PHE A 515 -13.20 -31.13 -4.56
C PHE A 515 -13.08 -31.39 -6.06
N SER A 516 -13.10 -32.68 -6.37
CA SER A 516 -13.11 -33.29 -7.68
C SER A 516 -14.36 -32.93 -8.45
N SER A 517 -14.21 -32.36 -9.64
CA SER A 517 -15.23 -32.31 -10.66
C SER A 517 -15.29 -33.68 -11.36
N SER A 518 -16.22 -34.53 -10.95
CA SER A 518 -16.67 -35.67 -11.74
C SER A 518 -17.81 -35.21 -12.65
N SER A 519 -17.48 -34.97 -13.91
CA SER A 519 -18.45 -34.82 -14.99
C SER A 519 -18.98 -36.20 -15.37
N SER A 520 -20.20 -36.53 -14.95
CA SER A 520 -20.99 -37.61 -15.52
C SER A 520 -21.97 -37.02 -16.53
N SER A 521 -21.65 -37.24 -17.80
CA SER A 521 -22.59 -37.21 -18.91
C SER A 521 -23.65 -38.29 -18.74
N SER A 522 -24.92 -37.92 -18.75
CA SER A 522 -26.00 -38.83 -19.15
C SER A 522 -27.18 -38.02 -19.68
N SER A 523 -27.37 -38.19 -20.98
CA SER A 523 -28.55 -37.92 -21.77
C SER A 523 -29.82 -38.49 -21.13
N SER A 524 -30.89 -37.71 -21.16
CA SER A 524 -32.25 -38.08 -21.59
C SER A 524 -33.17 -36.88 -21.46
#